data_AF-A0A840VDZ1-F1
#
_entry.id   AF-A0A840VDZ1-F1
#
_cell.length_a   1.000
_cell.length_b   1.000
_cell.length_c   1.000
_cell.angle_alpha   90.00
_cell.angle_beta   90.00
_cell.angle_gamma   90.00
#
_symmetry.space_group_name_H-M   'P 1'
#
loop_
_entity.id
_entity.type
_entity.pdbx_description
1 polymer ?
#
loop_
_entity_poly.entity_id
_entity_poly.type
_entity_poly.pdbx_seq_one_letter_code
_entity_poly.pdbx_strand_id
1 'polypeptide(L)'
;MEWDFSRPKKPRSKTRLVPIPDHARYKYLIDCPGNGYSARIKWLLATGRPLFIVDRPIIEPWHEDLEPWVHYVPVKQDLSDLLENHARLETDEKLYEKIGRSGRRFAATHLTVEAQLNRTAEALWNELRTREEPPETPVSLNGTAAPHLAVVTVHSSNLKPLYEGFVSSLDPARQGIKVFNREVDLSSFSEHGFQTRSWYEMLIKQAELALEVMREIDESEYFIVSDVDIHFFKPSEIRIMVRDARQDEIEFSALLDGPDYYNCGFIILKNCPKVVTLYSRVLKALRHGRVADADQEEINRLIHELDVKHRPLSPQIGTLGKQPVFEDTVFYHATFANNLAMKLLRINKAKFQMRKKRYGEWQDF
;
A
#
# COMPACT_ATOMS: atom_id res chain seq x y z
N MET A 1 36.70 29.95 -11.88
CA MET A 1 35.80 29.14 -12.73
C MET A 1 35.71 29.85 -14.07
N GLU A 2 36.26 29.26 -15.14
CA GLU A 2 36.19 29.89 -16.47
C GLU A 2 34.87 29.52 -17.15
N TRP A 3 34.08 30.53 -17.51
CA TRP A 3 32.81 30.34 -18.20
C TRP A 3 32.99 30.66 -19.68
N ASP A 4 32.51 29.75 -20.54
CA ASP A 4 32.43 30.02 -21.97
C ASP A 4 31.14 30.79 -22.28
N PHE A 5 31.29 32.08 -22.53
CA PHE A 5 30.21 32.99 -22.91
C PHE A 5 29.97 33.08 -24.42
N SER A 6 30.70 32.32 -25.25
CA SER A 6 30.48 32.28 -26.71
C SER A 6 29.07 31.80 -27.10
N ARG A 7 28.36 31.14 -26.17
CA ARG A 7 26.96 30.71 -26.31
C ARG A 7 26.09 31.37 -25.23
N PRO A 8 25.57 32.60 -25.45
CA PRO A 8 24.90 33.39 -24.42
C PRO A 8 23.65 32.72 -23.81
N LYS A 9 22.99 31.81 -24.53
CA LYS A 9 21.81 31.09 -24.03
C LYS A 9 22.13 29.83 -23.20
N LYS A 10 23.36 29.31 -23.26
CA LYS A 10 23.81 28.10 -22.52
C LYS A 10 25.30 28.20 -22.18
N PRO A 11 25.73 29.17 -21.35
CA PRO A 11 27.11 29.25 -20.91
C PRO A 11 27.51 27.93 -20.24
N ARG A 12 28.64 27.38 -20.65
CA ARG A 12 29.18 26.15 -20.06
C ARG A 12 30.43 26.48 -19.27
N SER A 13 30.52 25.94 -18.07
CA SER A 13 31.77 25.97 -17.31
C SER A 13 32.81 25.14 -18.05
N LYS A 14 34.01 25.69 -18.24
CA LYS A 14 35.18 24.94 -18.73
C LYS A 14 35.77 24.05 -17.64
N THR A 15 35.28 24.15 -16.40
CA THR A 15 35.72 23.31 -15.30
C THR A 15 35.34 21.86 -15.58
N ARG A 16 36.31 20.96 -15.43
CA ARG A 16 36.11 19.52 -15.54
C ARG A 16 35.04 19.05 -14.55
N LEU A 17 34.07 18.28 -15.03
CA LEU A 17 33.10 17.59 -14.19
C LEU A 17 33.82 16.61 -13.27
N VAL A 18 33.55 16.70 -11.98
CA VAL A 18 33.97 15.71 -10.97
C VAL A 18 32.78 14.79 -10.69
N PRO A 19 32.91 13.46 -10.83
CA PRO A 19 31.85 12.52 -10.43
C PRO A 19 31.54 12.63 -8.93
N ILE A 20 30.28 12.38 -8.55
CA ILE A 20 29.85 12.42 -7.15
C ILE A 20 30.71 11.54 -6.22
N PRO A 21 31.04 10.27 -6.55
CA PRO A 21 31.88 9.44 -5.69
C PRO A 21 33.27 10.07 -5.43
N ASP A 22 33.83 10.77 -6.40
CA ASP A 22 35.15 11.41 -6.28
C ASP A 22 35.14 12.64 -5.36
N HIS A 23 33.97 13.18 -5.01
CA HIS A 23 33.88 14.26 -4.03
C HIS A 23 34.30 13.79 -2.63
N ALA A 24 34.20 12.49 -2.32
CA ALA A 24 34.65 11.94 -1.03
C ALA A 24 36.17 12.08 -0.80
N ARG A 25 36.95 12.46 -1.82
CA ARG A 25 38.39 12.72 -1.71
C ARG A 25 38.72 14.06 -1.03
N TYR A 26 37.76 14.99 -1.00
CA TYR A 26 37.93 16.30 -0.37
C TYR A 26 37.54 16.26 1.11
N LYS A 27 38.22 17.03 1.94
CA LYS A 27 37.96 17.10 3.39
C LYS A 27 36.61 17.75 3.71
N TYR A 28 36.24 18.76 2.93
CA TYR A 28 35.00 19.53 3.07
C TYR A 28 34.29 19.65 1.73
N LEU A 29 32.96 19.69 1.76
CA LEU A 29 32.12 19.91 0.59
C LEU A 29 31.28 21.16 0.79
N ILE A 30 31.02 21.91 -0.27
CA ILE A 30 30.10 23.05 -0.25
C ILE A 30 29.03 22.89 -1.32
N ASP A 31 27.78 23.15 -0.94
CA ASP A 31 26.67 23.23 -1.86
C ASP A 31 26.08 24.65 -1.83
N CYS A 32 26.06 25.29 -3.00
CA CYS A 32 25.45 26.61 -3.21
C CYS A 32 24.12 26.47 -3.97
N PRO A 33 23.13 27.32 -3.70
CA PRO A 33 21.87 27.32 -4.44
C PRO A 33 22.07 27.67 -5.91
N GLY A 34 21.24 27.09 -6.77
CA GLY A 34 21.12 27.46 -8.19
C GLY A 34 19.77 28.13 -8.46
N ASN A 35 19.24 27.98 -9.67
CA ASN A 35 17.91 28.49 -10.04
C ASN A 35 16.73 27.75 -9.37
N GLY A 36 17.02 26.71 -8.59
CA GLY A 36 16.05 25.89 -7.88
C GLY A 36 16.74 25.07 -6.79
N TYR A 37 16.12 23.98 -6.37
CA TYR A 37 16.73 23.10 -5.36
C TYR A 37 17.99 22.41 -5.90
N SER A 38 18.94 22.11 -5.01
CA SER A 38 20.15 21.37 -5.37
C SER A 38 19.92 19.88 -5.21
N ALA A 39 19.80 19.16 -6.34
CA ALA A 39 19.69 17.70 -6.33
C ALA A 39 20.94 16.98 -5.79
N ARG A 40 22.04 17.70 -5.50
CA ARG A 40 23.33 17.15 -5.09
C ARG A 40 23.43 16.88 -3.59
N ILE A 41 22.72 17.63 -2.75
CA ILE A 41 22.89 17.60 -1.28
C ILE A 41 22.78 16.18 -0.71
N LYS A 42 21.77 15.40 -1.12
CA LYS A 42 21.60 14.00 -0.71
C LYS A 42 22.82 13.11 -0.98
N TRP A 43 23.47 13.33 -2.12
CA TRP A 43 24.65 12.58 -2.53
C TRP A 43 25.90 13.05 -1.81
N LEU A 44 26.03 14.36 -1.58
CA LEU A 44 27.16 14.94 -0.85
C LEU A 44 27.13 14.50 0.63
N LEU A 45 25.96 14.49 1.28
CA LEU A 45 25.77 13.94 2.64
C LEU A 45 26.18 12.47 2.72
N ALA A 46 25.83 11.66 1.72
CA ALA A 46 26.15 10.23 1.68
C ALA A 46 27.67 9.95 1.63
N THR A 47 28.50 10.91 1.23
CA THR A 47 29.97 10.76 1.26
C THR A 47 30.53 10.70 2.68
N GLY A 48 29.80 11.20 3.68
CA GLY A 48 30.27 11.33 5.06
C GLY A 48 31.29 12.43 5.31
N ARG A 49 31.48 13.34 4.33
CA ARG A 49 32.24 14.59 4.53
C ARG A 49 31.34 15.67 5.11
N PRO A 50 31.83 16.55 5.99
CA PRO A 50 31.09 17.73 6.39
C PRO A 50 30.70 18.57 5.17
N LEU A 51 29.40 18.83 5.07
CA LEU A 51 28.80 19.59 3.98
C LEU A 51 28.41 20.97 4.48
N PHE A 52 28.94 22.00 3.85
CA PHE A 52 28.54 23.39 4.03
C PHE A 52 27.35 23.66 3.12
N ILE A 53 26.21 24.02 3.70
CA ILE A 53 24.99 24.34 2.97
C ILE A 53 24.76 25.84 3.13
N VAL A 54 24.92 26.56 2.03
CA VAL A 54 24.61 28.00 1.92
C VAL A 54 23.11 28.24 2.10
N ASP A 55 22.72 29.25 2.83
CA ASP A 55 21.31 29.57 3.06
C ASP A 55 20.57 29.83 1.74
N ARG A 56 19.30 29.39 1.66
CA ARG A 56 18.53 29.37 0.41
C ARG A 56 17.02 29.34 0.64
N PRO A 57 16.24 30.00 -0.22
CA PRO A 57 14.78 30.00 -0.10
C PRO A 57 14.11 28.74 -0.68
N ILE A 58 14.75 28.07 -1.67
CA ILE A 58 14.19 26.91 -2.36
C ILE A 58 14.91 25.65 -1.89
N ILE A 59 14.17 24.78 -1.20
CA ILE A 59 14.65 23.51 -0.64
C ILE A 59 13.77 22.34 -1.08
N GLU A 60 14.31 21.11 -1.00
CA GLU A 60 13.49 19.89 -1.12
C GLU A 60 12.79 19.63 0.23
N PRO A 61 11.60 18.99 0.27
CA PRO A 61 10.82 18.80 1.51
C PRO A 61 11.56 18.12 2.67
N TRP A 62 12.59 17.32 2.40
CA TRP A 62 13.42 16.66 3.43
C TRP A 62 14.51 17.52 4.03
N HIS A 63 14.75 18.72 3.50
CA HIS A 63 15.72 19.64 4.08
C HIS A 63 15.28 20.18 5.43
N GLU A 64 13.98 20.27 5.71
CA GLU A 64 13.46 20.77 6.99
C GLU A 64 13.89 19.89 8.17
N ASP A 65 14.15 18.60 7.94
CA ASP A 65 14.64 17.68 8.96
C ASP A 65 16.18 17.72 9.14
N LEU A 66 16.88 18.53 8.33
CA LEU A 66 18.31 18.74 8.51
C LEU A 66 18.55 19.77 9.62
N GLU A 67 19.22 19.33 10.69
CA GLU A 67 19.63 20.22 11.76
C GLU A 67 21.03 20.84 11.50
N PRO A 68 21.16 22.18 11.56
CA PRO A 68 22.44 22.86 11.42
C PRO A 68 23.38 22.45 12.57
N TRP A 69 24.68 22.30 12.27
CA TRP A 69 25.73 21.82 13.17
C TRP A 69 25.55 20.39 13.70
N VAL A 70 24.50 19.68 13.26
CA VAL A 70 24.28 18.26 13.53
C VAL A 70 24.49 17.45 12.26
N HIS A 71 23.75 17.77 11.19
CA HIS A 71 23.84 17.06 9.91
C HIS A 71 24.73 17.77 8.88
N TYR A 72 24.87 19.09 8.98
CA TYR A 72 25.62 19.92 8.04
C TYR A 72 26.13 21.21 8.71
N VAL A 73 26.96 21.98 8.01
CA VAL A 73 27.42 23.30 8.46
C VAL A 73 26.62 24.40 7.75
N PRO A 74 25.85 25.24 8.47
CA PRO A 74 25.14 26.36 7.85
C PRO A 74 26.11 27.44 7.40
N VAL A 75 25.80 28.13 6.30
CA VAL A 75 26.57 29.27 5.78
C VAL A 75 25.58 30.33 5.32
N LYS A 76 25.82 31.60 5.62
CA LYS A 76 24.98 32.71 5.15
C LYS A 76 24.96 32.81 3.63
N GLN A 77 23.87 33.34 3.09
CA GLN A 77 23.66 33.46 1.64
C GLN A 77 24.76 34.27 0.93
N ASP A 78 25.36 35.25 1.62
CA ASP A 78 26.47 36.08 1.14
C ASP A 78 27.87 35.47 1.37
N LEU A 79 27.93 34.24 1.93
CA LEU A 79 29.14 33.52 2.29
C LEU A 79 30.02 34.20 3.35
N SER A 80 29.52 35.23 4.06
CA SER A 80 30.34 36.05 4.96
C SER A 80 30.97 35.26 6.11
N ASP A 81 30.28 34.20 6.57
CA ASP A 81 30.67 33.35 7.69
C ASP A 81 31.34 32.03 7.25
N LEU A 82 31.55 31.81 5.95
CA LEU A 82 32.10 30.56 5.42
C LEU A 82 33.48 30.23 6.01
N LEU A 83 34.39 31.21 6.04
CA LEU A 83 35.76 31.01 6.51
C LEU A 83 35.82 30.83 8.04
N GLU A 84 34.94 31.50 8.78
CA GLU A 84 34.81 31.33 10.23
C GLU A 84 34.29 29.91 10.56
N ASN A 85 33.25 29.46 9.87
CA ASN A 85 32.69 28.12 10.06
C ASN A 85 33.69 27.01 9.66
N HIS A 86 34.49 27.25 8.62
CA HIS A 86 35.61 26.37 8.26
C HIS A 86 36.68 26.32 9.35
N ALA A 87 37.14 27.48 9.84
CA ALA A 87 38.14 27.55 10.90
C ALA A 87 37.68 26.81 12.17
N ARG A 88 36.40 26.95 12.53
CA ARG A 88 35.79 26.22 13.64
C ARG A 88 35.91 24.70 13.48
N LEU A 89 35.64 24.17 12.28
CA LEU A 89 35.79 22.73 12.00
C LEU A 89 37.24 22.26 11.96
N GLU A 90 38.18 23.11 11.58
CA GLU A 90 39.61 22.78 11.65
C GLU A 90 40.10 22.68 13.11
N THR A 91 39.55 23.50 14.01
CA THR A 91 39.92 23.49 15.43
C THR A 91 39.21 22.43 16.27
N ASP A 92 38.14 21.82 15.77
CA ASP A 92 37.32 20.85 16.50
C ASP A 92 37.12 19.56 15.68
N GLU A 93 38.06 18.64 15.85
CA GLU A 93 38.07 17.33 15.19
C GLU A 93 36.82 16.49 15.55
N LYS A 94 36.34 16.59 16.80
CA LYS A 94 35.14 15.85 17.23
C LYS A 94 33.90 16.37 16.51
N LEU A 95 33.78 17.68 16.34
CA LEU A 95 32.70 18.29 15.58
C LEU A 95 32.76 17.89 14.11
N TYR A 96 33.96 17.89 13.50
CA TYR A 96 34.18 17.41 12.13
C TYR A 96 33.64 15.98 11.95
N GLU A 97 34.06 15.04 12.81
CA GLU A 97 33.64 13.65 12.73
C GLU A 97 32.13 13.49 12.98
N LYS A 98 31.60 14.24 13.95
CA LYS A 98 30.17 14.21 14.29
C LYS A 98 29.33 14.63 13.10
N ILE A 99 29.62 15.77 12.48
CA ILE A 99 28.83 16.29 11.36
C ILE A 99 28.88 15.33 10.16
N GLY A 100 30.08 14.88 9.77
CA GLY A 100 30.22 13.96 8.63
C GLY A 100 29.46 12.64 8.84
N ARG A 101 29.59 12.04 10.03
CA ARG A 101 28.88 10.80 10.39
C ARG A 101 27.37 10.98 10.48
N SER A 102 26.91 12.05 11.12
CA SER A 102 25.48 12.35 11.28
C SER A 102 24.82 12.66 9.94
N GLY A 103 25.46 13.45 9.08
CA GLY A 103 24.97 13.72 7.73
C GLY A 103 24.86 12.45 6.88
N ARG A 104 25.86 11.57 6.92
CA ARG A 104 25.80 10.27 6.24
C ARG A 104 24.71 9.36 6.79
N ARG A 105 24.55 9.32 8.11
CA ARG A 105 23.49 8.54 8.76
C ARG A 105 22.12 9.06 8.33
N PHE A 106 21.91 10.37 8.34
CA PHE A 106 20.69 11.00 7.88
C PHE A 106 20.36 10.60 6.44
N ALA A 107 21.34 10.67 5.53
CA ALA A 107 21.15 10.23 4.14
C ALA A 107 20.78 8.74 4.05
N ALA A 108 21.43 7.88 4.84
CA ALA A 108 21.19 6.44 4.82
C ALA A 108 19.84 6.02 5.43
N THR A 109 19.23 6.85 6.28
CA THR A 109 17.94 6.52 6.94
C THR A 109 16.76 7.28 6.36
N HIS A 110 16.93 8.53 5.96
CA HIS A 110 15.83 9.40 5.54
C HIS A 110 15.81 9.65 4.03
N LEU A 111 16.93 9.50 3.32
CA LEU A 111 17.03 9.83 1.88
C LEU A 111 17.11 8.59 0.97
N THR A 112 16.72 7.44 1.50
CA THR A 112 16.54 6.23 0.68
C THR A 112 15.28 6.34 -0.16
N VAL A 113 15.20 5.55 -1.24
CA VAL A 113 13.98 5.48 -2.07
C VAL A 113 12.75 5.13 -1.22
N GLU A 114 12.87 4.13 -0.34
CA GLU A 114 11.81 3.70 0.59
C GLU A 114 11.35 4.85 1.51
N ALA A 115 12.29 5.57 2.13
CA ALA A 115 11.96 6.67 3.05
C ALA A 115 11.29 7.86 2.34
N GLN A 116 11.73 8.20 1.11
CA GLN A 116 11.15 9.29 0.33
C GLN A 116 9.76 8.92 -0.22
N LEU A 117 9.55 7.67 -0.62
CA LEU A 117 8.22 7.17 -1.01
C LEU A 117 7.25 7.23 0.17
N ASN A 118 7.65 6.75 1.35
CA ASN A 118 6.80 6.79 2.54
C ASN A 118 6.42 8.21 2.93
N ARG A 119 7.39 9.13 2.98
CA ARG A 119 7.13 10.55 3.22
C ARG A 119 6.13 11.14 2.24
N THR A 120 6.31 10.85 0.95
CA THR A 120 5.43 11.37 -0.10
C THR A 120 4.01 10.83 0.09
N ALA A 121 3.87 9.53 0.40
CA ALA A 121 2.59 8.91 0.68
C ALA A 121 1.90 9.53 1.91
N GLU A 122 2.64 9.76 3.00
CA GLU A 122 2.11 10.41 4.22
C GLU A 122 1.67 11.86 3.95
N ALA A 123 2.46 12.63 3.20
CA ALA A 123 2.11 14.01 2.84
C ALA A 123 0.83 14.05 2.01
N LEU A 124 0.74 13.20 0.98
CA LEU A 124 -0.47 13.06 0.16
C LEU A 124 -1.67 12.61 0.99
N TRP A 125 -1.49 11.65 1.88
CA TRP A 125 -2.54 11.17 2.77
C TRP A 125 -3.07 12.28 3.69
N ASN A 126 -2.17 13.07 4.26
CA ASN A 126 -2.54 14.21 5.10
C ASN A 126 -3.27 15.30 4.31
N GLU A 127 -2.82 15.63 3.09
CA GLU A 127 -3.50 16.59 2.23
C GLU A 127 -4.90 16.11 1.82
N LEU A 128 -5.04 14.82 1.48
CA LEU A 128 -6.33 14.21 1.16
C LEU A 128 -7.31 14.25 2.35
N ARG A 129 -6.79 14.21 3.59
CA ARG A 129 -7.59 14.30 4.82
C ARG A 129 -7.95 15.73 5.20
N THR A 130 -7.15 16.73 4.82
CA THR A 130 -7.37 18.15 5.16
C THR A 130 -8.10 18.92 4.08
N ARG A 131 -8.22 18.39 2.86
CA ARG A 131 -9.28 18.82 1.95
C ARG A 131 -10.60 18.51 2.63
N GLU A 132 -11.32 19.54 3.06
CA GLU A 132 -12.76 19.41 3.24
C GLU A 132 -13.28 18.77 1.96
N GLU A 133 -13.92 17.61 2.09
CA GLU A 133 -14.77 17.11 1.02
C GLU A 133 -15.68 18.29 0.62
N PRO A 134 -15.89 18.55 -0.68
CA PRO A 134 -16.83 19.59 -1.09
C PRO A 134 -18.10 19.38 -0.25
N PRO A 135 -18.67 20.44 0.35
CA PRO A 135 -19.74 20.29 1.31
C PRO A 135 -20.74 19.34 0.69
N GLU A 136 -20.94 18.17 1.32
CA GLU A 136 -22.02 17.30 0.93
C GLU A 136 -23.23 18.21 0.88
N THR A 137 -23.75 18.45 -0.33
CA THR A 137 -25.08 19.05 -0.47
C THR A 137 -25.92 18.27 0.52
N PRO A 138 -26.48 18.90 1.56
CA PRO A 138 -27.18 18.16 2.58
C PRO A 138 -28.30 17.42 1.85
N VAL A 139 -28.09 16.12 1.65
CA VAL A 139 -29.14 15.25 1.19
C VAL A 139 -30.12 15.31 2.33
N SER A 140 -31.18 16.06 2.09
CA SER A 140 -32.32 16.28 2.96
C SER A 140 -32.53 15.05 3.84
N LEU A 141 -32.33 15.24 5.16
CA LEU A 141 -32.67 14.29 6.21
C LEU A 141 -34.19 14.17 6.35
N ASN A 142 -34.83 13.75 5.25
CA ASN A 142 -36.24 13.38 5.13
C ASN A 142 -36.32 12.37 3.98
N GLY A 143 -35.90 11.14 4.28
CA GLY A 143 -35.91 10.02 3.35
C GLY A 143 -35.02 8.91 3.87
N THR A 144 -35.64 7.92 4.51
CA THR A 144 -35.11 6.58 4.82
C THR A 144 -33.79 6.20 4.12
N ALA A 145 -32.64 6.51 4.72
CA ALA A 145 -31.34 6.19 4.14
C ALA A 145 -30.98 4.71 4.44
N ALA A 146 -30.96 3.88 3.40
CA ALA A 146 -30.50 2.49 3.45
C ALA A 146 -28.95 2.42 3.58
N PRO A 147 -28.36 1.37 4.18
CA PRO A 147 -26.92 1.26 4.39
C PRO A 147 -26.14 1.17 3.05
N HIS A 148 -25.11 2.00 2.87
CA HIS A 148 -24.47 2.29 1.56
C HIS A 148 -23.37 1.33 1.06
N LEU A 149 -23.15 0.15 1.65
CA LEU A 149 -22.22 -0.85 1.10
C LEU A 149 -22.47 -2.24 1.69
N ALA A 150 -22.69 -3.25 0.85
CA ALA A 150 -22.84 -4.65 1.26
C ALA A 150 -21.50 -5.41 1.24
N VAL A 151 -21.24 -6.21 2.28
CA VAL A 151 -20.06 -7.08 2.38
C VAL A 151 -20.52 -8.52 2.64
N VAL A 152 -20.24 -9.40 1.69
CA VAL A 152 -20.49 -10.85 1.73
C VAL A 152 -19.30 -11.54 2.35
N THR A 153 -19.54 -12.36 3.37
CA THR A 153 -18.51 -13.08 4.11
C THR A 153 -18.99 -14.49 4.43
N VAL A 154 -18.09 -15.45 4.45
CA VAL A 154 -18.37 -16.78 5.00
C VAL A 154 -17.26 -17.12 5.98
N HIS A 155 -17.62 -17.80 7.06
CA HIS A 155 -16.63 -18.22 8.04
C HIS A 155 -16.95 -19.61 8.54
N SER A 156 -15.93 -20.34 8.95
CA SER A 156 -16.08 -21.64 9.56
C SER A 156 -16.28 -21.51 11.07
N SER A 157 -17.06 -22.42 11.66
CA SER A 157 -17.41 -22.42 13.10
C SER A 157 -16.16 -22.44 14.00
N ASN A 158 -15.14 -23.20 13.62
CA ASN A 158 -13.84 -23.33 14.29
C ASN A 158 -12.96 -22.06 14.24
N LEU A 159 -13.31 -21.04 13.45
CA LEU A 159 -12.61 -19.76 13.35
C LEU A 159 -13.47 -18.58 13.85
N LYS A 160 -14.63 -18.85 14.45
CA LYS A 160 -15.59 -17.84 14.91
C LYS A 160 -14.98 -16.70 15.74
N PRO A 161 -14.09 -16.91 16.74
CA PRO A 161 -13.51 -15.80 17.50
C PRO A 161 -12.66 -14.85 16.63
N LEU A 162 -11.99 -15.39 15.61
CA LEU A 162 -11.22 -14.57 14.67
C LEU A 162 -12.16 -13.77 13.75
N TYR A 163 -13.26 -14.41 13.32
CA TYR A 163 -14.30 -13.77 12.53
C TYR A 163 -15.01 -12.64 13.31
N GLU A 164 -15.33 -12.85 14.58
CA GLU A 164 -15.92 -11.80 15.45
C GLU A 164 -14.97 -10.60 15.59
N GLY A 165 -13.67 -10.84 15.71
CA GLY A 165 -12.66 -9.77 15.67
C GLY A 165 -12.63 -9.02 14.32
N PHE A 166 -12.80 -9.74 13.22
CA PHE A 166 -12.92 -9.15 11.88
C PHE A 166 -14.18 -8.30 11.76
N VAL A 167 -15.35 -8.82 12.12
CA VAL A 167 -16.61 -8.06 12.10
C VAL A 167 -16.50 -6.82 12.99
N SER A 168 -15.92 -6.95 14.19
CA SER A 168 -15.70 -5.82 15.10
C SER A 168 -14.80 -4.74 14.48
N SER A 169 -13.84 -5.12 13.62
CA SER A 169 -13.01 -4.18 12.86
C SER A 169 -13.79 -3.42 11.78
N LEU A 170 -14.95 -3.96 11.37
CA LEU A 170 -15.90 -3.33 10.46
C LEU A 170 -17.01 -2.55 11.20
N ASP A 171 -17.12 -2.69 12.53
CA ASP A 171 -18.29 -2.30 13.33
C ASP A 171 -18.27 -0.82 13.81
N PRO A 172 -19.42 -0.25 14.24
CA PRO A 172 -20.32 0.59 13.45
C PRO A 172 -20.20 2.08 13.85
N ALA A 173 -19.18 2.44 14.64
CA ALA A 173 -18.89 3.81 15.04
C ALA A 173 -18.36 4.67 13.86
N ARG A 174 -18.31 4.08 12.65
CA ARG A 174 -18.02 4.73 11.36
C ARG A 174 -18.91 4.17 10.23
N GLN A 175 -20.21 4.47 10.33
CA GLN A 175 -21.22 4.65 9.26
C GLN A 175 -21.28 3.64 8.07
N GLY A 176 -22.45 3.00 7.87
CA GLY A 176 -22.97 2.66 6.53
C GLY A 176 -22.46 1.41 5.80
N ILE A 177 -22.06 0.34 6.49
CA ILE A 177 -21.74 -0.99 5.90
C ILE A 177 -22.72 -2.03 6.45
N LYS A 178 -23.30 -2.88 5.58
CA LYS A 178 -24.12 -4.04 5.95
C LYS A 178 -23.33 -5.33 5.68
N VAL A 179 -23.03 -6.10 6.72
CA VAL A 179 -22.32 -7.38 6.60
C VAL A 179 -23.33 -8.52 6.46
N PHE A 180 -23.26 -9.22 5.34
CA PHE A 180 -23.93 -10.48 5.08
C PHE A 180 -22.97 -11.62 5.37
N ASN A 181 -23.39 -12.58 6.20
CA ASN A 181 -22.52 -13.66 6.59
C ASN A 181 -23.21 -15.02 6.66
N ARG A 182 -22.42 -16.07 6.50
CA ARG A 182 -22.84 -17.46 6.70
C ARG A 182 -21.78 -18.22 7.47
N GLU A 183 -22.17 -18.75 8.63
CA GLU A 183 -21.38 -19.72 9.38
C GLU A 183 -21.51 -21.09 8.72
N VAL A 184 -20.38 -21.76 8.51
CA VAL A 184 -20.31 -23.12 7.94
C VAL A 184 -19.68 -24.05 8.96
N ASP A 185 -20.39 -25.13 9.31
CA ASP A 185 -19.81 -26.19 10.13
C ASP A 185 -19.00 -27.14 9.25
N LEU A 186 -17.69 -27.17 9.49
CA LEU A 186 -16.75 -28.05 8.79
C LEU A 186 -16.36 -29.28 9.62
N SER A 187 -16.99 -29.50 10.78
CA SER A 187 -16.66 -30.58 11.72
C SER A 187 -16.70 -31.98 11.10
N SER A 188 -17.53 -32.21 10.08
CA SER A 188 -17.67 -33.48 9.38
C SER A 188 -16.60 -33.75 8.31
N PHE A 189 -15.71 -32.79 8.01
CA PHE A 189 -14.70 -32.93 6.97
C PHE A 189 -13.38 -33.44 7.58
N SER A 190 -12.77 -34.45 6.94
CA SER A 190 -11.50 -35.03 7.38
C SER A 190 -10.27 -34.21 6.97
N GLU A 191 -10.39 -33.39 5.92
CA GLU A 191 -9.31 -32.60 5.34
C GLU A 191 -9.66 -31.11 5.32
N HIS A 192 -8.66 -30.28 5.58
CA HIS A 192 -8.78 -28.82 5.67
C HIS A 192 -7.58 -28.20 4.97
N GLY A 193 -7.80 -27.30 4.02
CA GLY A 193 -6.71 -26.66 3.28
C GLY A 193 -7.16 -26.16 1.92
N PHE A 194 -6.23 -25.51 1.22
CA PHE A 194 -6.41 -25.20 -0.19
C PHE A 194 -6.66 -26.50 -0.98
N GLN A 195 -7.57 -26.44 -1.94
CA GLN A 195 -8.02 -27.56 -2.76
C GLN A 195 -8.63 -28.77 -2.01
N THR A 196 -8.95 -28.66 -0.71
CA THR A 196 -9.67 -29.72 0.03
C THR A 196 -11.19 -29.59 -0.10
N ARG A 197 -11.92 -30.68 0.14
CA ARG A 197 -13.40 -30.69 0.05
C ARG A 197 -14.07 -29.64 0.96
N SER A 198 -13.52 -29.38 2.13
CA SER A 198 -14.01 -28.35 3.06
C SER A 198 -13.83 -26.93 2.51
N TRP A 199 -12.76 -26.66 1.77
CA TRP A 199 -12.56 -25.38 1.09
C TRP A 199 -13.56 -25.18 -0.05
N TYR A 200 -13.81 -26.22 -0.86
CA TYR A 200 -14.86 -26.16 -1.89
C TYR A 200 -16.26 -25.92 -1.29
N GLU A 201 -16.58 -26.52 -0.13
CA GLU A 201 -17.85 -26.26 0.56
C GLU A 201 -17.97 -24.78 0.95
N MET A 202 -16.90 -24.17 1.46
CA MET A 202 -16.88 -22.75 1.79
C MET A 202 -17.12 -21.87 0.54
N LEU A 203 -16.47 -22.18 -0.58
CA LEU A 203 -16.64 -21.45 -1.84
C LEU A 203 -18.06 -21.56 -2.40
N ILE A 204 -18.68 -22.75 -2.32
CA ILE A 204 -20.08 -22.94 -2.68
C ILE A 204 -20.97 -22.04 -1.83
N LYS A 205 -20.76 -22.01 -0.51
CA LYS A 205 -21.55 -21.19 0.42
C LYS A 205 -21.37 -19.69 0.17
N GLN A 206 -20.16 -19.26 -0.20
CA GLN A 206 -19.87 -17.88 -0.55
C GLN A 206 -20.58 -17.48 -1.86
N ALA A 207 -20.50 -18.30 -2.91
CA ALA A 207 -21.17 -18.04 -4.18
C ALA A 207 -22.70 -18.04 -4.03
N GLU A 208 -23.26 -18.94 -3.21
CA GLU A 208 -24.68 -18.93 -2.83
C GLU A 208 -25.07 -17.61 -2.16
N LEU A 209 -24.32 -17.19 -1.14
CA LEU A 209 -24.59 -15.96 -0.41
C LEU A 209 -24.44 -14.72 -1.30
N ALA A 210 -23.45 -14.68 -2.19
CA ALA A 210 -23.29 -13.58 -3.14
C ALA A 210 -24.51 -13.43 -4.06
N LEU A 211 -25.03 -14.55 -4.60
CA LEU A 211 -26.25 -14.55 -5.42
C LEU A 211 -27.50 -14.16 -4.63
N GLU A 212 -27.58 -14.53 -3.34
CA GLU A 212 -28.66 -14.08 -2.46
C GLU A 212 -28.60 -12.57 -2.23
N VAL A 213 -27.41 -12.02 -1.95
CA VAL A 213 -27.20 -10.57 -1.76
C VAL A 213 -27.53 -9.78 -3.01
N MET A 214 -27.17 -10.26 -4.21
CA MET A 214 -27.57 -9.62 -5.48
C MET A 214 -29.10 -9.51 -5.66
N ARG A 215 -29.89 -10.34 -4.96
CA ARG A 215 -31.37 -10.24 -4.96
C ARG A 215 -31.89 -9.27 -3.90
N GLU A 216 -31.10 -8.96 -2.88
CA GLU A 216 -31.46 -8.04 -1.79
C GLU A 216 -31.06 -6.59 -2.06
N ILE A 217 -30.04 -6.36 -2.89
CA ILE A 217 -29.55 -5.01 -3.23
C ILE A 217 -30.04 -4.58 -4.61
N ASP A 218 -30.13 -3.27 -4.83
CA ASP A 218 -30.61 -2.71 -6.10
C ASP A 218 -29.71 -3.12 -7.28
N GLU A 219 -30.30 -3.20 -8.47
CA GLU A 219 -29.53 -3.33 -9.70
C GLU A 219 -28.61 -2.10 -9.84
N SER A 220 -27.38 -2.32 -10.30
CA SER A 220 -26.26 -1.37 -10.37
C SER A 220 -25.53 -1.04 -9.06
N GLU A 221 -26.02 -1.51 -7.90
CA GLU A 221 -25.30 -1.31 -6.63
C GLU A 221 -24.01 -2.14 -6.56
N TYR A 222 -23.05 -1.63 -5.78
CA TYR A 222 -21.76 -2.27 -5.60
C TYR A 222 -21.68 -2.98 -4.26
N PHE A 223 -21.06 -4.14 -4.25
CA PHE A 223 -20.85 -4.92 -3.04
C PHE A 223 -19.53 -5.68 -3.10
N ILE A 224 -19.14 -6.23 -1.96
CA ILE A 224 -17.85 -6.90 -1.77
C ILE A 224 -18.09 -8.34 -1.42
N VAL A 225 -17.31 -9.23 -2.02
CA VAL A 225 -17.18 -10.62 -1.60
C VAL A 225 -15.81 -10.79 -0.98
N SER A 226 -15.77 -10.98 0.34
CA SER A 226 -14.54 -11.36 1.04
C SER A 226 -14.26 -12.83 0.76
N ASP A 227 -12.99 -13.16 0.54
CA ASP A 227 -12.51 -14.55 0.46
C ASP A 227 -12.94 -15.38 1.68
N VAL A 228 -12.97 -16.70 1.49
CA VAL A 228 -13.36 -17.68 2.49
C VAL A 228 -12.33 -17.83 3.61
N ASP A 229 -11.11 -17.34 3.37
CA ASP A 229 -10.12 -17.08 4.38
C ASP A 229 -10.28 -15.64 4.94
N ILE A 230 -10.45 -15.54 6.26
CA ILE A 230 -10.76 -14.27 6.96
C ILE A 230 -9.73 -13.19 6.65
N HIS A 231 -10.19 -12.04 6.16
CA HIS A 231 -9.37 -10.86 5.86
C HIS A 231 -9.77 -9.65 6.67
N PHE A 232 -8.80 -8.89 7.18
CA PHE A 232 -9.05 -7.63 7.89
C PHE A 232 -8.79 -6.46 6.95
N PHE A 233 -9.70 -5.49 6.88
CA PHE A 233 -9.60 -4.32 6.00
C PHE A 233 -9.71 -3.02 6.79
N LYS A 234 -9.16 -1.93 6.23
CA LYS A 234 -9.52 -0.56 6.63
C LYS A 234 -10.77 -0.13 5.86
N PRO A 235 -11.90 0.18 6.52
CA PRO A 235 -13.14 0.56 5.83
C PRO A 235 -13.02 1.73 4.84
N SER A 236 -12.11 2.68 5.09
CA SER A 236 -11.88 3.83 4.21
C SER A 236 -11.31 3.45 2.83
N GLU A 237 -10.43 2.46 2.77
CA GLU A 237 -9.80 2.02 1.51
C GLU A 237 -10.82 1.32 0.61
N ILE A 238 -11.65 0.46 1.22
CA ILE A 238 -12.78 -0.20 0.56
C ILE A 238 -13.70 0.82 -0.13
N ARG A 239 -14.05 1.90 0.56
CA ARG A 239 -14.94 2.94 0.01
C ARG A 239 -14.34 3.63 -1.20
N ILE A 240 -13.03 3.92 -1.16
CA ILE A 240 -12.30 4.51 -2.29
C ILE A 240 -12.35 3.56 -3.49
N MET A 241 -12.04 2.27 -3.28
CA MET A 241 -12.05 1.30 -4.39
C MET A 241 -13.45 1.15 -5.01
N VAL A 242 -14.50 1.08 -4.18
CA VAL A 242 -15.88 0.98 -4.66
C VAL A 242 -16.28 2.24 -5.43
N ARG A 243 -15.92 3.42 -4.94
CA ARG A 243 -16.17 4.69 -5.63
C ARG A 243 -15.47 4.73 -6.99
N ASP A 244 -14.21 4.32 -7.05
CA ASP A 244 -13.42 4.33 -8.28
C ASP A 244 -13.96 3.28 -9.29
N ALA A 245 -14.38 2.11 -8.81
CA ALA A 245 -15.07 1.11 -9.64
C ALA A 245 -16.40 1.65 -10.19
N ARG A 246 -17.16 2.37 -9.37
CA ARG A 246 -18.42 3.01 -9.76
C ARG A 246 -18.21 4.11 -10.79
N GLN A 247 -17.21 4.97 -10.61
CA GLN A 247 -16.89 6.07 -11.54
C GLN A 247 -16.53 5.54 -12.93
N ASP A 248 -15.78 4.44 -12.99
CA ASP A 248 -15.33 3.83 -14.23
C ASP A 248 -16.30 2.74 -14.75
N GLU A 249 -17.45 2.57 -14.09
CA GLU A 249 -18.45 1.52 -14.33
C GLU A 249 -17.85 0.10 -14.43
N ILE A 250 -16.80 -0.18 -13.66
CA ILE A 250 -16.20 -1.51 -13.59
C ILE A 250 -17.19 -2.46 -12.92
N GLU A 251 -17.43 -3.62 -13.53
CA GLU A 251 -18.36 -4.63 -13.03
C GLU A 251 -17.68 -5.65 -12.11
N PHE A 252 -16.38 -5.89 -12.33
CA PHE A 252 -15.57 -6.83 -11.57
C PHE A 252 -14.16 -6.27 -11.31
N SER A 253 -13.72 -6.28 -10.06
CA SER A 253 -12.35 -5.91 -9.71
C SER A 253 -11.80 -6.76 -8.58
N ALA A 254 -10.60 -7.30 -8.78
CA ALA A 254 -9.87 -8.11 -7.82
C ALA A 254 -8.35 -7.95 -8.01
N LEU A 255 -7.56 -8.64 -7.18
CA LEU A 255 -6.11 -8.68 -7.26
C LEU A 255 -5.63 -9.59 -8.38
N LEU A 256 -4.45 -9.29 -8.93
CA LEU A 256 -3.77 -10.14 -9.90
C LEU A 256 -2.68 -10.98 -9.26
N ASP A 257 -2.55 -12.23 -9.72
CA ASP A 257 -1.43 -13.14 -9.48
C ASP A 257 -0.85 -13.61 -10.82
N GLY A 258 -0.18 -12.67 -11.50
CA GLY A 258 0.38 -12.87 -12.82
C GLY A 258 -0.20 -11.94 -13.88
N PRO A 259 0.22 -12.09 -15.14
CA PRO A 259 -0.34 -11.33 -16.26
C PRO A 259 -1.78 -11.78 -16.50
N ASP A 260 -2.74 -10.87 -16.26
CA ASP A 260 -4.17 -11.08 -16.52
C ASP A 260 -4.82 -12.27 -15.81
N TYR A 261 -4.28 -12.70 -14.67
CA TYR A 261 -4.88 -13.74 -13.83
C TYR A 261 -5.33 -13.16 -12.49
N TYR A 262 -6.64 -13.12 -12.25
CA TYR A 262 -7.22 -12.69 -10.98
C TYR A 262 -7.13 -13.79 -9.93
N ASN A 263 -6.46 -13.50 -8.82
CA ASN A 263 -6.34 -14.36 -7.65
C ASN A 263 -6.79 -13.56 -6.43
N CYS A 264 -7.83 -14.03 -5.76
CA CYS A 264 -8.71 -13.14 -5.02
C CYS A 264 -8.55 -13.29 -3.52
N GLY A 265 -8.19 -12.19 -2.83
CA GLY A 265 -8.46 -12.04 -1.40
C GLY A 265 -9.80 -11.33 -1.11
N PHE A 266 -10.28 -10.50 -2.01
CA PHE A 266 -11.64 -9.97 -2.00
C PHE A 266 -11.96 -9.49 -3.40
N ILE A 267 -13.25 -9.37 -3.68
CA ILE A 267 -13.75 -9.05 -5.00
C ILE A 267 -14.77 -7.93 -4.87
N ILE A 268 -14.61 -6.88 -5.66
CA ILE A 268 -15.60 -5.81 -5.82
C ILE A 268 -16.46 -6.13 -7.03
N LEU A 269 -17.77 -6.13 -6.83
CA LEU A 269 -18.75 -6.51 -7.82
C LEU A 269 -19.82 -5.44 -7.97
N LYS A 270 -20.22 -5.19 -9.21
CA LYS A 270 -21.47 -4.49 -9.54
C LYS A 270 -22.59 -5.50 -9.64
N ASN A 271 -23.74 -5.23 -9.02
CA ASN A 271 -24.95 -6.00 -9.25
C ASN A 271 -25.48 -5.72 -10.65
N CYS A 272 -25.22 -6.62 -11.59
CA CYS A 272 -25.76 -6.53 -12.95
C CYS A 272 -25.97 -7.93 -13.54
N PRO A 273 -26.77 -8.07 -14.61
CA PRO A 273 -27.07 -9.38 -15.21
C PRO A 273 -25.83 -10.21 -15.60
N LYS A 274 -24.76 -9.54 -16.07
CA LYS A 274 -23.49 -10.20 -16.41
C LYS A 274 -22.84 -10.84 -15.19
N VAL A 275 -22.77 -10.13 -14.07
CA VAL A 275 -22.17 -10.61 -12.82
C VAL A 275 -23.05 -11.68 -12.15
N VAL A 276 -24.37 -11.56 -12.23
CA VAL A 276 -25.31 -12.61 -11.78
C VAL A 276 -25.08 -13.91 -12.57
N THR A 277 -24.89 -13.80 -13.89
CA THR A 277 -24.62 -14.94 -14.78
C THR A 277 -23.25 -15.55 -14.49
N LEU A 278 -22.23 -14.72 -14.26
CA LEU A 278 -20.88 -15.13 -13.84
C LEU A 278 -20.96 -16.02 -12.59
N TYR A 279 -21.53 -15.50 -11.49
CA TYR A 279 -21.61 -16.26 -10.23
C TYR A 279 -22.51 -17.48 -10.31
N SER A 280 -23.58 -17.44 -11.11
CA SER A 280 -24.44 -18.61 -11.34
C SER A 280 -23.69 -19.75 -12.02
N ARG A 281 -22.81 -19.43 -12.98
CA ARG A 281 -21.98 -20.42 -13.68
C ARG A 281 -20.83 -20.93 -12.82
N VAL A 282 -20.17 -20.06 -12.05
CA VAL A 282 -19.17 -20.45 -11.04
C VAL A 282 -19.77 -21.43 -10.03
N LEU A 283 -20.94 -21.11 -9.46
CA LEU A 283 -21.63 -22.00 -8.52
C LEU A 283 -21.97 -23.36 -9.15
N LYS A 284 -22.41 -23.37 -10.40
CA LYS A 284 -22.69 -24.61 -11.15
C LYS A 284 -21.42 -25.45 -11.34
N ALA A 285 -20.30 -24.82 -11.70
CA ALA A 285 -19.01 -25.50 -11.86
C ALA A 285 -18.51 -26.09 -10.53
N LEU A 286 -18.56 -25.31 -9.45
CA LEU A 286 -18.19 -25.76 -8.11
C LEU A 286 -19.01 -26.99 -7.66
N ARG A 287 -20.32 -26.99 -7.93
CA ARG A 287 -21.22 -28.12 -7.59
C ARG A 287 -21.00 -29.38 -8.43
N HIS A 288 -20.54 -29.25 -9.68
CA HIS A 288 -20.33 -30.40 -10.57
C HIS A 288 -18.97 -31.09 -10.39
N GLY A 289 -18.03 -30.47 -9.65
CA GLY A 289 -16.84 -31.12 -9.14
C GLY A 289 -15.54 -30.81 -9.89
N ARG A 290 -14.64 -30.14 -9.16
CA ARG A 290 -13.20 -29.89 -9.38
C ARG A 290 -12.80 -29.14 -10.66
N VAL A 291 -13.03 -27.83 -10.64
CA VAL A 291 -12.15 -26.86 -11.30
C VAL A 291 -10.77 -26.94 -10.61
N ALA A 292 -9.66 -26.94 -11.33
CA ALA A 292 -8.34 -27.24 -10.76
C ALA A 292 -7.91 -26.21 -9.70
N ASP A 293 -8.26 -24.94 -9.94
CA ASP A 293 -7.99 -23.81 -9.04
C ASP A 293 -9.29 -23.24 -8.43
N ALA A 294 -10.23 -24.15 -8.13
CA ALA A 294 -11.53 -23.86 -7.54
C ALA A 294 -12.33 -22.75 -8.28
N ASP A 295 -12.80 -21.70 -7.60
CA ASP A 295 -13.60 -20.66 -8.25
C ASP A 295 -12.77 -19.76 -9.17
N GLN A 296 -11.46 -19.63 -8.94
CA GLN A 296 -10.58 -18.70 -9.65
C GLN A 296 -10.46 -19.02 -11.14
N GLU A 297 -10.27 -20.29 -11.48
CA GLU A 297 -10.17 -20.73 -12.88
C GLU A 297 -11.44 -20.36 -13.65
N GLU A 298 -12.60 -20.64 -13.05
CA GLU A 298 -13.89 -20.40 -13.67
C GLU A 298 -14.22 -18.90 -13.73
N ILE A 299 -13.88 -18.12 -12.70
CA ILE A 299 -14.01 -16.66 -12.73
C ILE A 299 -13.18 -16.07 -13.88
N ASN A 300 -11.88 -16.38 -13.95
CA ASN A 300 -10.98 -15.85 -14.99
C ASN A 300 -11.44 -16.26 -16.40
N ARG A 301 -11.95 -17.48 -16.58
CA ARG A 301 -12.50 -17.92 -17.85
C ARG A 301 -13.76 -17.15 -18.23
N LEU A 302 -14.69 -16.99 -17.27
CA LEU A 302 -16.01 -16.42 -17.51
C LEU A 302 -16.03 -14.90 -17.62
N ILE A 303 -15.13 -14.17 -16.94
CA ILE A 303 -15.08 -12.71 -17.06
C ILE A 303 -14.83 -12.29 -18.51
N HIS A 304 -14.02 -13.05 -19.26
CA HIS A 304 -13.78 -12.83 -20.68
C HIS A 304 -14.94 -13.36 -21.54
N GLU A 305 -15.45 -14.56 -21.26
CA GLU A 305 -16.54 -15.16 -22.04
C GLU A 305 -17.84 -14.32 -21.98
N LEU A 306 -18.15 -13.74 -20.83
CA LEU A 306 -19.36 -12.96 -20.59
C LEU A 306 -19.17 -11.46 -20.87
N ASP A 307 -17.98 -11.04 -21.36
CA ASP A 307 -17.63 -9.64 -21.59
C ASP A 307 -17.89 -8.78 -20.34
N VAL A 308 -17.55 -9.28 -19.15
CA VAL A 308 -17.68 -8.53 -17.90
C VAL A 308 -16.65 -7.41 -17.92
N LYS A 309 -17.05 -6.17 -17.68
CA LYS A 309 -16.11 -5.03 -17.64
C LYS A 309 -15.26 -5.14 -16.37
N HIS A 310 -13.99 -5.47 -16.51
CA HIS A 310 -13.11 -5.79 -15.39
C HIS A 310 -11.84 -4.94 -15.38
N ARG A 311 -11.28 -4.73 -14.19
CA ARG A 311 -9.99 -4.05 -13.99
C ARG A 311 -9.27 -4.59 -12.76
N PRO A 312 -7.93 -4.74 -12.79
CA PRO A 312 -7.15 -5.02 -11.59
C PRO A 312 -7.32 -3.93 -10.53
N LEU A 313 -7.42 -4.34 -9.27
CA LEU A 313 -7.24 -3.40 -8.17
C LEU A 313 -5.83 -2.83 -8.22
N SER A 314 -5.69 -1.53 -7.92
CA SER A 314 -4.37 -0.90 -7.84
C SER A 314 -3.49 -1.67 -6.84
N PRO A 315 -2.26 -2.08 -7.22
CA PRO A 315 -1.37 -2.80 -6.32
C PRO A 315 -1.13 -2.05 -5.00
N GLN A 316 -1.19 -0.72 -5.01
CA GLN A 316 -0.99 0.12 -3.82
C GLN A 316 -2.09 -0.04 -2.76
N ILE A 317 -3.30 -0.38 -3.20
CA ILE A 317 -4.46 -0.62 -2.34
C ILE A 317 -4.71 -2.14 -2.16
N GLY A 318 -3.98 -2.94 -2.94
CA GLY A 318 -4.17 -4.36 -3.14
C GLY A 318 -2.99 -5.26 -2.79
N THR A 319 -1.86 -4.74 -2.27
CA THR A 319 -0.67 -5.57 -2.07
C THR A 319 -0.87 -6.65 -1.00
N LEU A 320 -1.28 -7.82 -1.49
CA LEU A 320 -0.85 -9.15 -1.07
C LEU A 320 0.31 -9.66 -1.94
N GLY A 321 0.86 -8.82 -2.82
CA GLY A 321 2.13 -9.07 -3.52
C GLY A 321 3.33 -8.49 -2.73
N LYS A 322 4.11 -9.37 -2.10
CA LYS A 322 5.43 -9.16 -1.47
C LYS A 322 5.56 -8.33 -0.18
N GLN A 323 4.59 -7.51 0.24
CA GLN A 323 4.59 -6.93 1.59
C GLN A 323 3.16 -6.68 2.09
N PRO A 324 2.73 -7.26 3.23
CA PRO A 324 1.49 -6.89 3.89
C PRO A 324 1.57 -5.48 4.48
N VAL A 325 0.46 -4.78 4.40
CA VAL A 325 0.29 -3.36 4.65
C VAL A 325 0.02 -3.13 6.16
N PHE A 326 0.95 -2.43 6.83
CA PHE A 326 0.99 -1.90 8.22
C PHE A 326 1.33 -2.84 9.41
N GLU A 327 2.08 -2.30 10.39
CA GLU A 327 2.41 -2.97 11.67
C GLU A 327 1.16 -3.27 12.54
N ASP A 328 0.04 -2.57 12.27
CA ASP A 328 -1.18 -2.57 13.09
C ASP A 328 -2.43 -3.14 12.35
N THR A 329 -2.31 -3.56 11.10
CA THR A 329 -3.43 -4.14 10.32
C THR A 329 -2.92 -5.36 9.58
N VAL A 330 -3.55 -6.50 9.80
CA VAL A 330 -2.98 -7.80 9.40
C VAL A 330 -3.80 -8.36 8.25
N PHE A 331 -3.34 -8.08 7.04
CA PHE A 331 -3.84 -8.71 5.82
C PHE A 331 -3.08 -10.02 5.60
N TYR A 332 -3.74 -11.18 5.70
CA TYR A 332 -3.18 -12.43 5.20
C TYR A 332 -4.23 -13.32 4.57
N HIS A 333 -4.28 -13.21 3.25
CA HIS A 333 -4.67 -14.27 2.33
C HIS A 333 -3.63 -15.41 2.41
N ALA A 334 -4.09 -16.65 2.21
CA ALA A 334 -3.28 -17.89 2.20
C ALA A 334 -2.90 -18.52 3.55
N THR A 335 -3.74 -18.44 4.58
CA THR A 335 -3.52 -19.23 5.82
C THR A 335 -4.69 -20.12 6.20
N PHE A 336 -5.37 -20.77 5.24
CA PHE A 336 -6.43 -21.73 5.57
C PHE A 336 -5.94 -22.72 6.63
N ALA A 337 -6.65 -22.82 7.74
CA ALA A 337 -6.24 -23.63 8.88
C ALA A 337 -7.46 -24.33 9.50
N ASN A 338 -7.23 -25.55 9.98
CA ASN A 338 -8.25 -26.41 10.57
C ASN A 338 -8.72 -25.96 11.96
N ASN A 339 -8.02 -25.06 12.63
CA ASN A 339 -8.42 -24.52 13.92
C ASN A 339 -7.78 -23.15 14.18
N LEU A 340 -8.35 -22.45 15.16
CA LEU A 340 -7.92 -21.11 15.56
C LEU A 340 -6.44 -21.04 15.96
N ALA A 341 -5.94 -22.02 16.73
CA ALA A 341 -4.55 -22.00 17.21
C ALA A 341 -3.55 -22.06 16.04
N MET A 342 -3.79 -22.93 15.06
CA MET A 342 -2.98 -23.04 13.85
C MET A 342 -3.06 -21.78 12.99
N LYS A 343 -4.26 -21.20 12.84
CA LYS A 343 -4.46 -19.93 12.12
C LYS A 343 -3.64 -18.80 12.78
N LEU A 344 -3.74 -18.66 14.10
CA LEU A 344 -2.99 -17.66 14.86
C LEU A 344 -1.47 -17.88 14.81
N LEU A 345 -1.00 -19.13 14.85
CA LEU A 345 0.42 -19.46 14.69
C LEU A 345 0.94 -19.04 13.31
N ARG A 346 0.20 -19.34 12.24
CA ARG A 346 0.56 -18.94 10.87
C ARG A 346 0.59 -17.41 10.74
N ILE A 347 -0.40 -16.71 11.28
CA ILE A 347 -0.44 -15.24 11.35
C ILE A 347 0.80 -14.69 12.08
N ASN A 348 1.16 -15.25 13.24
CA ASN A 348 2.31 -14.81 14.02
C ASN A 348 3.66 -15.07 13.31
N LYS A 349 3.81 -16.23 12.66
CA LYS A 349 4.99 -16.55 11.86
C LYS A 349 5.18 -15.54 10.73
N ALA A 350 4.09 -15.21 10.04
CA ALA A 350 4.10 -14.25 8.95
C ALA A 350 4.48 -12.85 9.45
N LYS A 351 3.87 -12.36 10.55
CA LYS A 351 4.28 -11.11 11.22
C LYS A 351 5.77 -11.07 11.58
N PHE A 352 6.31 -12.18 12.07
CA PHE A 352 7.73 -12.28 12.41
C PHE A 352 8.65 -12.21 11.18
N GLN A 353 8.29 -12.89 10.08
CA GLN A 353 9.02 -12.81 8.81
C GLN A 353 9.01 -11.39 8.23
N MET A 354 7.87 -10.68 8.32
CA MET A 354 7.76 -9.27 7.92
C MET A 354 8.75 -8.39 8.68
N ARG A 355 8.74 -8.46 10.02
CA ARG A 355 9.64 -7.67 10.88
C ARG A 355 11.12 -7.90 10.56
N LYS A 356 11.46 -9.05 9.98
CA LYS A 356 12.84 -9.41 9.60
C LYS A 356 13.17 -9.13 8.12
N LYS A 357 12.26 -8.58 7.32
CA LYS A 357 12.41 -8.38 5.86
C LYS A 357 12.88 -9.65 5.13
N ARG A 358 12.51 -10.85 5.60
CA ARG A 358 12.85 -12.15 4.99
C ARG A 358 11.64 -12.70 4.25
N TYR A 359 11.54 -12.44 2.95
CA TYR A 359 10.53 -13.06 2.07
C TYR A 359 11.22 -14.08 1.17
N GLY A 360 10.77 -15.34 1.17
CA GLY A 360 11.25 -16.36 0.22
C GLY A 360 11.27 -17.81 0.71
N GLU A 361 11.19 -18.08 2.01
CA GLU A 361 11.21 -19.46 2.55
C GLU A 361 9.82 -19.87 3.07
N TRP A 362 8.90 -20.11 2.15
CA TRP A 362 7.71 -20.92 2.43
C TRP A 362 8.12 -22.39 2.29
N GLN A 363 8.72 -22.95 3.34
CA GLN A 363 8.81 -24.41 3.46
C GLN A 363 7.56 -24.89 4.20
N ASP A 364 6.80 -25.75 3.52
CA ASP A 364 5.60 -26.41 4.03
C ASP A 364 5.88 -27.09 5.37
N PHE A 365 4.97 -26.89 6.32
CA PHE A 365 4.86 -27.64 7.58
C PHE A 365 3.44 -28.16 7.73
#